data_AF-A0A8H4BNE0-F1
#
_entry.id   AF-A0A8H4BNE0-F1
#
_cell.length_a   1.000
_cell.length_b   1.000
_cell.length_c   1.000
_cell.angle_alpha   90.00
_cell.angle_beta   90.00
_cell.angle_gamma   90.00
#
_symmetry.space_group_name_H-M   'P 1'
#
loop_
_entity.id
_entity.type
_entity.pdbx_description
1 polymer ?
#
loop_
_entity_poly.entity_id
_entity_poly.type
_entity_poly.pdbx_seq_one_letter_code
_entity_poly.pdbx_strand_id
1 'polypeptide(L)'
;MQRDTVIRFCILSNDILGEESPMVVDTIERELTPSTKIRLGRFTTITDENDIHLNSKVVSRRHAKVYVKKNKLLIMDTKSNFGTYVNGVRLAKKKQASLPRKLKSGDIVRIGKDFHGGVKENQRGVLMRIEIDPPASTAMMMTP
;
A
#
# COMPACT_ATOMS: atom_id res chain seq x y z
N MET A 1 -17.65 19.57 8.72
CA MET A 1 -17.38 18.56 7.67
C MET A 1 -15.99 18.00 7.91
N GLN A 2 -15.88 16.70 8.18
CA GLN A 2 -14.58 16.05 8.35
C GLN A 2 -13.94 15.99 6.96
N ARG A 3 -12.82 16.69 6.76
CA ARG A 3 -12.17 16.79 5.45
C ARG A 3 -11.48 15.48 5.09
N ASP A 4 -11.53 15.12 3.82
CA ASP A 4 -10.99 13.86 3.31
C ASP A 4 -9.46 13.88 3.36
N THR A 5 -8.85 12.72 3.65
CA THR A 5 -7.40 12.56 3.63
C THR A 5 -7.01 12.00 2.27
N VAL A 6 -6.23 12.76 1.50
CA VAL A 6 -5.68 12.29 0.22
C VAL A 6 -4.45 11.43 0.51
N ILE A 7 -4.41 10.24 -0.08
CA ILE A 7 -3.31 9.30 0.07
C ILE A 7 -2.79 8.95 -1.31
N ARG A 8 -1.49 9.14 -1.51
CA ARG A 8 -0.80 8.70 -2.72
C ARG A 8 -0.05 7.41 -2.45
N PHE A 9 -0.28 6.42 -3.32
CA PHE A 9 0.45 5.16 -3.37
C PHE A 9 1.43 5.27 -4.54
N CYS A 10 2.65 5.70 -4.26
CA CYS A 10 3.70 5.82 -5.27
C CYS A 10 4.30 4.43 -5.52
N ILE A 11 3.96 3.80 -6.64
CA ILE A 11 4.51 2.51 -7.05
C ILE A 11 5.99 2.69 -7.39
N LEU A 12 6.82 1.85 -6.80
CA LEU A 12 8.26 1.89 -6.99
C LEU A 12 8.69 0.79 -7.97
N SER A 13 9.74 1.06 -8.76
CA SER A 13 10.37 0.02 -9.56
C SER A 13 10.89 -1.11 -8.67
N ASN A 14 10.67 -2.35 -9.12
CA ASN A 14 11.22 -3.53 -8.48
C ASN A 14 12.67 -3.82 -8.86
N ASP A 15 13.24 -3.06 -9.81
CA ASP A 15 14.65 -3.15 -10.19
C ASP A 15 15.51 -2.50 -9.11
N ILE A 16 15.66 -3.22 -7.99
CA ILE A 16 16.52 -2.86 -6.86
C ILE A 16 17.94 -3.45 -7.06
N LEU A 17 18.24 -3.96 -8.25
CA LEU A 17 19.59 -4.43 -8.58
C LEU A 17 20.45 -3.24 -9.03
N GLY A 18 20.96 -2.46 -8.08
CA GLY A 18 22.13 -1.60 -8.29
C GLY A 18 21.92 -0.09 -8.29
N GLU A 19 20.71 0.43 -8.11
CA GLU A 19 20.46 1.88 -8.03
C GLU A 19 20.34 2.37 -6.58
N GLU A 20 20.93 3.53 -6.28
CA GLU A 20 21.02 4.13 -4.94
C GLU A 20 19.66 4.54 -4.34
N SER A 21 18.59 4.61 -5.15
CA SER A 21 17.23 4.89 -4.68
C SER A 21 16.14 4.35 -5.63
N PRO A 22 15.08 3.71 -5.12
CA PRO A 22 14.01 3.18 -5.96
C PRO A 22 13.22 4.32 -6.64
N MET A 23 13.12 4.28 -7.96
CA MET A 23 12.37 5.26 -8.74
C MET A 23 10.86 5.01 -8.65
N VAL A 24 10.07 6.10 -8.57
CA VAL A 24 8.61 6.03 -8.69
C VAL A 24 8.25 5.82 -10.17
N VAL A 25 7.53 4.73 -10.47
CA VAL A 25 7.11 4.37 -11.83
C VAL A 25 5.65 4.70 -12.11
N ASP A 26 4.83 4.78 -11.05
CA ASP A 26 3.41 5.13 -11.14
C ASP A 26 2.95 5.72 -9.80
N THR A 27 1.86 6.48 -9.79
CA THR A 27 1.26 7.02 -8.56
C THR A 27 -0.25 6.91 -8.61
N ILE A 28 -0.81 6.20 -7.62
CA ILE A 28 -2.25 6.03 -7.48
C ILE A 28 -2.73 6.90 -6.33
N GLU A 29 -3.63 7.84 -6.61
CA GLU A 29 -4.23 8.70 -5.59
C GLU A 29 -5.59 8.16 -5.14
N ARG A 30 -5.86 8.19 -3.84
CA ARG A 30 -7.15 7.86 -3.27
C ARG A 30 -7.50 8.81 -2.13
N GLU A 31 -8.74 9.27 -2.14
CA GLU A 31 -9.31 10.02 -1.03
C GLU A 31 -9.94 9.04 -0.03
N LEU A 32 -9.52 9.14 1.23
CA LEU A 32 -10.06 8.31 2.30
C LEU A 32 -10.86 9.18 3.26
N THR A 33 -12.12 8.80 3.40
CA THR A 33 -12.98 9.19 4.50
C THR A 33 -12.88 8.12 5.62
N PRO A 34 -13.36 8.40 6.85
CA PRO A 34 -13.43 7.39 7.91
C PRO A 34 -14.29 6.16 7.57
N SER A 35 -15.19 6.24 6.58
CA SER A 35 -16.00 5.11 6.10
C SER A 35 -15.34 4.35 4.94
N THR A 36 -14.39 4.98 4.24
CA THR A 36 -13.69 4.39 3.09
C THR A 36 -12.76 3.27 3.51
N LYS A 37 -12.78 2.17 2.75
CA LYS A 37 -11.85 1.04 2.87
C LYS A 37 -11.36 0.68 1.48
N ILE A 38 -10.06 0.77 1.27
CA ILE A 38 -9.42 0.39 0.01
C ILE A 38 -8.91 -1.03 0.15
N ARG A 39 -9.27 -1.91 -0.79
CA ARG A 39 -8.69 -3.25 -0.88
C ARG A 39 -7.49 -3.20 -1.82
N LEU A 40 -6.41 -3.83 -1.37
CA LEU A 40 -5.22 -4.09 -2.17
C LEU A 40 -5.28 -5.55 -2.61
N GLY A 41 -5.27 -5.78 -3.92
CA GLY A 41 -5.48 -7.12 -4.45
C GLY A 41 -4.98 -7.30 -5.86
N ARG A 42 -4.84 -8.55 -6.28
CA ARG A 42 -4.52 -8.85 -7.68
C ARG A 42 -5.71 -8.49 -8.57
N PHE A 43 -5.43 -7.93 -9.74
CA PHE A 43 -6.46 -7.66 -10.74
C PHE A 43 -7.33 -8.90 -11.04
N THR A 44 -8.64 -8.69 -11.12
CA THR A 44 -9.68 -9.66 -11.47
C THR A 44 -10.71 -8.98 -12.38
N THR A 45 -11.62 -9.74 -12.98
CA THR A 45 -12.70 -9.19 -13.82
C THR A 45 -13.74 -8.36 -13.06
N ILE A 46 -13.79 -8.51 -11.73
CA ILE A 46 -14.65 -7.72 -10.84
C ILE A 46 -13.73 -6.78 -10.04
N THR A 47 -13.90 -5.49 -10.23
CA THR A 47 -13.09 -4.42 -9.61
C THR A 47 -14.00 -3.34 -9.05
N ASP A 48 -13.64 -2.78 -7.90
CA ASP A 48 -14.26 -1.55 -7.38
C ASP A 48 -13.32 -0.40 -7.74
N GLU A 49 -13.88 0.73 -8.17
CA GLU A 49 -13.09 1.88 -8.62
C GLU A 49 -12.17 2.42 -7.53
N ASN A 50 -12.59 2.28 -6.27
CA ASN A 50 -11.80 2.72 -5.11
C ASN A 50 -10.65 1.77 -4.75
N ASP A 51 -10.71 0.51 -5.19
CA ASP A 51 -9.68 -0.49 -4.87
C ASP A 51 -8.41 -0.28 -5.70
N ILE A 52 -7.30 -0.84 -5.20
CA ILE A 52 -6.03 -0.87 -5.92
C ILE A 52 -5.79 -2.29 -6.40
N HIS A 53 -5.77 -2.44 -7.73
CA HIS A 53 -5.57 -3.69 -8.42
C HIS A 53 -4.15 -3.79 -8.97
N LEU A 54 -3.43 -4.81 -8.54
CA LEU A 54 -2.03 -5.04 -8.88
C LEU A 54 -1.89 -6.21 -9.86
N ASN A 55 -1.09 -6.06 -10.90
CA ASN A 55 -0.87 -7.10 -11.90
C ASN A 55 0.32 -8.01 -11.56
N SER A 56 0.23 -8.77 -10.46
CA SER A 56 1.29 -9.71 -10.07
C SER A 56 0.75 -11.02 -9.50
N LYS A 57 1.32 -12.15 -9.92
CA LYS A 57 0.93 -13.50 -9.50
C LYS A 57 1.19 -13.76 -8.02
N VAL A 58 2.15 -13.08 -7.40
CA VAL A 58 2.42 -13.18 -5.96
C VAL A 58 1.48 -12.33 -5.10
N VAL A 59 0.67 -11.48 -5.74
CA VAL A 59 -0.40 -10.75 -5.06
C VAL A 59 -1.64 -11.65 -4.98
N SER A 60 -2.23 -11.77 -3.80
CA SER A 60 -3.50 -12.47 -3.61
C SER A 60 -4.65 -11.58 -4.08
N ARG A 61 -5.75 -12.15 -4.59
CA ARG A 61 -6.94 -11.38 -5.02
C ARG A 61 -7.48 -10.45 -3.92
N ARG A 62 -7.44 -10.92 -2.67
CA ARG A 62 -7.72 -10.13 -1.46
C ARG A 62 -6.46 -10.17 -0.59
N HIS A 63 -5.52 -9.25 -0.83
CA HIS A 63 -4.20 -9.32 -0.21
C HIS A 63 -4.15 -8.58 1.12
N ALA A 64 -4.52 -7.31 1.07
CA ALA A 64 -4.52 -6.42 2.20
C ALA A 64 -5.65 -5.41 2.06
N LYS A 65 -5.88 -4.64 3.12
CA LYS A 65 -6.80 -3.51 3.09
C LYS A 65 -6.19 -2.33 3.83
N VAL A 66 -6.47 -1.14 3.32
CA VAL A 66 -6.08 0.14 3.90
C VAL A 66 -7.35 0.90 4.27
N TYR A 67 -7.38 1.48 5.45
CA TYR A 67 -8.54 2.21 5.95
C TYR A 67 -8.14 3.20 7.04
N VAL A 68 -8.96 4.23 7.23
CA VAL A 68 -8.78 5.21 8.30
C VAL A 68 -9.59 4.79 9.52
N LYS A 69 -8.98 4.80 10.70
CA LYS A 69 -9.69 4.61 11.97
C LYS A 69 -9.10 5.52 13.04
N LYS A 70 -9.95 6.27 13.75
CA LYS A 70 -9.51 7.25 14.77
C LYS A 70 -8.42 8.20 14.23
N ASN A 71 -8.62 8.75 13.04
CA ASN A 71 -7.69 9.65 12.35
C ASN A 71 -6.28 9.05 12.09
N LYS A 72 -6.18 7.72 12.02
CA LYS A 72 -4.93 7.00 11.72
C LYS A 72 -5.15 6.12 10.50
N LEU A 73 -4.23 6.20 9.54
CA LEU A 73 -4.17 5.27 8.43
C LEU A 73 -3.66 3.91 8.93
N LEU A 74 -4.41 2.85 8.63
CA LEU A 74 -4.09 1.50 9.03
C LEU A 74 -4.05 0.58 7.81
N ILE A 75 -3.10 -0.34 7.80
CA ILE A 75 -3.03 -1.47 6.86
C ILE A 75 -3.22 -2.80 7.60
N MET A 76 -3.86 -3.75 6.95
CA MET A 76 -4.04 -5.11 7.46
C MET A 76 -3.88 -6.13 6.34
N ASP A 77 -3.05 -7.15 6.55
CA ASP A 77 -2.97 -8.33 5.69
C ASP A 77 -4.21 -9.22 5.90
N THR A 78 -4.83 -9.67 4.81
CA THR A 78 -6.07 -10.46 4.83
C THR A 78 -5.85 -11.93 4.49
N LYS A 79 -4.85 -12.57 5.11
CA LYS A 79 -4.46 -13.98 4.89
C LYS A 79 -3.78 -14.22 3.55
N SER A 80 -2.85 -13.33 3.18
CA SER A 80 -2.11 -13.44 1.93
C SER A 80 -1.17 -14.65 1.87
N ASN A 81 -0.87 -15.11 0.66
CA ASN A 81 0.04 -16.23 0.43
C ASN A 81 1.52 -15.84 0.58
N PHE A 82 1.89 -14.64 0.13
CA PHE A 82 3.29 -14.18 0.05
C PHE A 82 3.63 -13.08 1.05
N GLY A 83 2.65 -12.62 1.84
CA GLY A 83 2.83 -11.66 2.93
C GLY A 83 2.76 -10.20 2.49
N THR A 84 2.31 -9.37 3.41
CA THR A 84 2.44 -7.91 3.39
C THR A 84 3.58 -7.48 4.31
N TYR A 85 4.38 -6.51 3.88
CA TYR A 85 5.51 -5.97 4.63
C TYR A 85 5.40 -4.45 4.72
N VAL A 86 5.77 -3.88 5.86
CA VAL A 86 5.88 -2.43 6.07
C VAL A 86 7.28 -2.16 6.58
N ASN A 87 8.05 -1.34 5.87
CA ASN A 87 9.46 -1.03 6.15
C ASN A 87 10.29 -2.31 6.36
N GLY A 88 10.12 -3.28 5.46
CA GLY A 88 10.81 -4.59 5.53
C GLY A 88 10.24 -5.58 6.56
N VAL A 89 9.39 -5.14 7.49
CA VAL A 89 8.82 -6.00 8.54
C VAL A 89 7.52 -6.64 8.07
N ARG A 90 7.45 -7.97 8.12
CA ARG A 90 6.27 -8.75 7.75
C ARG A 90 5.14 -8.61 8.78
N LEU A 91 3.90 -8.36 8.32
CA LEU A 91 2.76 -8.11 9.22
C LEU A 91 2.14 -9.37 9.84
N ALA A 92 2.18 -10.51 9.14
CA ALA A 92 1.61 -11.78 9.62
C ALA A 92 2.30 -12.99 8.99
N LYS A 93 2.16 -14.14 9.66
CA LYS A 93 2.54 -15.45 9.10
C LYS A 93 1.69 -15.75 7.86
N LYS A 94 2.19 -16.67 7.03
CA LYS A 94 1.53 -17.09 5.78
C LYS A 94 0.09 -17.55 6.05
N LYS A 95 -0.86 -17.12 5.21
CA LYS A 95 -2.30 -17.46 5.30
C LYS A 95 -2.97 -17.05 6.63
N GLN A 96 -2.38 -16.12 7.38
CA GLN A 96 -2.98 -15.56 8.61
C GLN A 96 -3.28 -14.08 8.42
N ALA A 97 -4.35 -13.59 9.04
CA ALA A 97 -4.66 -12.17 9.03
C ALA A 97 -3.73 -11.46 10.02
N SER A 98 -3.27 -10.25 9.67
CA SER A 98 -2.49 -9.45 10.61
C SER A 98 -3.38 -8.66 11.55
N LEU A 99 -2.79 -8.16 12.64
CA LEU A 99 -3.36 -7.01 13.34
C LEU A 99 -3.23 -5.76 12.45
N PRO A 100 -4.07 -4.71 12.68
CA PRO A 100 -3.91 -3.43 12.00
C PRO A 100 -2.55 -2.80 12.34
N ARG A 101 -1.78 -2.42 11.33
CA ARG A 101 -0.53 -1.67 11.46
C ARG A 101 -0.76 -0.22 11.06
N LYS A 102 -0.37 0.73 11.92
CA LYS A 102 -0.39 2.15 11.56
C LYS A 102 0.64 2.44 10.47
N LEU A 103 0.22 3.20 9.46
CA LEU A 103 1.07 3.78 8.42
C LEU A 103 1.31 5.27 8.68
N LYS A 104 2.43 5.77 8.18
CA LYS A 104 2.84 7.18 8.14
C LYS A 104 3.28 7.56 6.72
N SER A 105 3.32 8.85 6.41
CA SER A 105 3.97 9.33 5.18
C SER A 105 5.43 8.87 5.15
N GLY A 106 5.90 8.47 3.97
CA GLY A 106 7.22 7.90 3.74
C GLY A 106 7.35 6.40 4.05
N ASP A 107 6.35 5.74 4.66
CA ASP A 107 6.41 4.30 4.89
C ASP A 107 6.45 3.53 3.55
N ILE A 108 7.31 2.52 3.47
CA ILE A 108 7.42 1.61 2.33
C ILE A 108 6.60 0.37 2.60
N VAL A 109 5.60 0.13 1.76
CA VAL A 109 4.76 -1.06 1.80
C VAL A 109 5.13 -1.98 0.66
N ARG A 110 5.32 -3.28 0.97
CA ARG A 110 5.50 -4.31 -0.04
C ARG A 110 4.36 -5.32 0.01
N ILE A 111 3.73 -5.54 -1.14
CA ILE A 111 2.63 -6.49 -1.33
C ILE A 111 3.15 -7.72 -2.05
N GLY A 112 3.28 -8.83 -1.32
CA GLY A 112 3.89 -10.06 -1.79
C GLY A 112 5.43 -10.01 -1.81
N LYS A 113 6.05 -11.15 -1.53
CA LYS A 113 7.47 -11.39 -1.82
C LYS A 113 7.64 -12.06 -3.19
N ASP A 114 8.83 -11.95 -3.76
CA ASP A 114 9.13 -12.56 -5.05
C ASP A 114 9.04 -14.09 -4.96
N PHE A 115 8.52 -14.71 -6.01
CA PHE A 115 8.44 -16.16 -6.12
C PHE A 115 9.75 -16.69 -6.70
N HIS A 116 10.52 -17.45 -5.90
CA HIS A 116 11.78 -18.09 -6.31
C HIS A 116 12.75 -17.16 -7.08
N GLY A 117 12.97 -15.94 -6.58
CA GLY A 117 13.88 -14.98 -7.23
C GLY A 117 13.31 -14.24 -8.44
N GLY A 118 12.02 -14.43 -8.77
CA GLY A 118 11.24 -13.52 -9.62
C GLY A 118 11.92 -13.08 -10.92
N VAL A 119 12.19 -14.02 -11.83
CA VAL A 119 12.82 -13.70 -13.13
C VAL A 119 11.86 -12.89 -14.02
N LYS A 120 10.55 -13.15 -13.92
CA LYS A 120 9.50 -12.41 -14.65
C LYS A 120 8.89 -11.34 -13.76
N GLU A 121 8.60 -10.18 -14.34
CA GLU A 121 7.99 -9.03 -13.67
C GLU A 121 6.70 -9.40 -12.91
N ASN A 122 5.81 -10.18 -13.53
CA ASN A 122 4.56 -10.63 -12.89
C ASN A 122 4.73 -11.70 -11.79
N GLN A 123 5.96 -12.06 -11.41
CA GLN A 123 6.28 -12.94 -10.28
C GLN A 123 7.00 -12.19 -9.15
N ARG A 124 7.11 -10.86 -9.26
CA ARG A 124 7.71 -9.98 -8.25
C ARG A 124 6.64 -9.35 -7.35
N GLY A 125 7.01 -9.09 -6.10
CA GLY A 125 6.22 -8.29 -5.17
C GLY A 125 6.02 -6.87 -5.69
N VAL A 126 5.05 -6.12 -5.18
CA VAL A 126 4.89 -4.71 -5.55
C VAL A 126 5.36 -3.86 -4.38
N LEU A 127 6.30 -2.95 -4.62
CA LEU A 127 6.70 -1.93 -3.65
C LEU A 127 5.93 -0.63 -3.92
N MET A 128 5.50 0.00 -2.84
CA MET A 128 4.87 1.32 -2.87
C MET A 128 5.32 2.17 -1.68
N ARG A 129 5.59 3.44 -1.94
CA ARG A 129 5.75 4.44 -0.88
C ARG A 129 4.41 5.09 -0.61
N ILE A 130 4.06 5.22 0.67
CA ILE A 130 2.83 5.86 1.11
C ILE A 130 3.11 7.34 1.37
N GLU A 131 2.42 8.21 0.65
CA GLU A 131 2.39 9.64 0.97
C GLU A 131 0.99 10.02 1.46
N ILE A 132 0.93 10.71 2.60
CA ILE A 132 -0.31 11.13 3.24
C ILE A 132 -0.31 12.65 3.25
N ASP A 133 -1.16 13.26 2.43
CA ASP A 133 -1.35 14.69 2.49
C ASP A 133 -2.25 15.00 3.70
N PRO A 134 -1.81 15.87 4.63
CA PRO A 134 -2.69 16.34 5.68
C PRO A 134 -3.86 17.10 5.01
N PRO A 135 -5.10 16.97 5.52
CA PRO A 135 -6.20 17.76 5.01
C PRO A 135 -5.82 19.24 5.10
N ALA A 136 -5.97 19.98 3.99
CA ALA A 136 -5.60 21.39 3.86
C ALA A 136 -6.14 22.20 5.06
N SER A 137 -5.27 22.42 6.06
CA SER A 137 -5.60 23.07 7.34
C SER A 137 -4.39 23.28 8.24
N THR A 138 -3.29 22.52 8.08
CA THR A 138 -2.15 22.61 9.00
C THR A 138 -0.99 23.47 8.47
N ALA A 139 -0.98 23.79 7.18
CA ALA A 139 0.13 24.55 6.55
C ALA A 139 0.05 26.09 6.75
N MET A 140 -0.96 26.63 7.43
CA MET A 140 -1.12 28.09 7.61
C MET A 140 -0.78 28.62 9.02
N MET A 141 -0.13 27.86 9.89
CA MET A 141 0.22 28.33 11.25
C MET A 141 1.71 28.20 11.62
N MET A 142 2.60 28.10 10.64
CA MET A 142 4.05 28.10 10.91
C MET A 142 4.81 28.95 9.88
N THR A 143 4.60 30.25 9.96
CA THR A 143 5.60 31.23 9.53
C THR A 143 5.64 32.31 10.61
N PRO A 144 6.80 32.55 11.24
CA PRO A 144 6.95 33.59 12.26
C PRO A 144 6.80 35.00 11.67
#